data_AF-A0A963F8H3-F1
#
_entry.id   AF-A0A963F8H3-F1
#
_cell.length_a   1.000
_cell.length_b   1.000
_cell.length_c   1.000
_cell.angle_alpha   90.00
_cell.angle_beta   90.00
_cell.angle_gamma   90.00
#
_symmetry.space_group_name_H-M   'P 1'
#
loop_
_entity.id
_entity.type
_entity.pdbx_description
1 polymer ?
#
loop_
_entity_poly.entity_id
_entity_poly.type
_entity_poly.pdbx_seq_one_letter_code
_entity_poly.pdbx_strand_id
1 'polypeptide(L)'
;MLYLDPAGGASERGVQITCPDKRTRLDAERIAFIEPLLRAQPYIEDVRSWNGAPVDYNLDRFREVLKSPDRRSRTGNLADCHLQAFDLAFDEVTRPWLDVDEPIVLGKNVIARSARVQGGFGWLYGNKHAIARNYVFVGLPKEHEYFEWTFDSKIAFHPTTSVLELARVIRGAPRFIGNSSFPLALAIGMGHPDITQEVDPKLPTTVFDNIRMQYI
;
A
#
# COMPACT_ATOMS: atom_id res chain seq x y z
N MET A 1 16.02 14.23 7.06
CA MET A 1 15.02 14.03 8.14
C MET A 1 13.61 14.00 7.55
N LEU A 2 12.79 13.03 7.95
CA LEU A 2 11.39 12.88 7.56
C LEU A 2 10.47 13.27 8.72
N TYR A 3 9.54 14.18 8.46
CA TYR A 3 8.54 14.62 9.44
C TYR A 3 7.18 13.96 9.16
N LEU A 4 6.53 13.43 10.20
CA LEU A 4 5.20 12.85 10.14
C LEU A 4 4.24 13.67 11.00
N ASP A 5 3.16 14.18 10.41
CA ASP A 5 2.16 14.95 11.15
C ASP A 5 1.21 14.02 11.93
N PRO A 6 1.25 13.99 13.27
CA PRO A 6 0.33 13.18 14.08
C PRO A 6 -1.11 13.69 14.05
N ALA A 7 -1.36 14.92 13.57
CA ALA A 7 -2.71 15.40 13.28
C ALA A 7 -3.23 14.87 11.92
N GLY A 8 -2.39 14.20 11.14
CA GLY A 8 -2.72 13.59 9.86
C GLY A 8 -3.19 14.61 8.84
N GLY A 9 -2.57 15.79 8.79
CA GLY A 9 -2.91 16.89 7.89
C GLY A 9 -4.26 17.52 8.21
N ALA A 10 -4.74 17.47 9.46
CA ALA A 10 -6.07 17.96 9.83
C ALA A 10 -6.34 19.43 9.44
N SER A 11 -5.29 20.26 9.40
CA SER A 11 -5.32 21.66 8.98
C SER A 11 -5.25 21.82 7.46
N GLU A 12 -4.84 20.79 6.72
CA GLU A 12 -4.68 20.86 5.28
C GLU A 12 -6.03 20.73 4.56
N ARG A 13 -6.34 21.74 3.73
CA ARG A 13 -7.51 21.73 2.85
C ARG A 13 -7.55 20.47 1.96
N GLY A 14 -6.39 19.99 1.54
CA GLY A 14 -6.18 18.74 0.82
C GLY A 14 -6.91 17.58 1.49
N VAL A 15 -6.52 17.31 2.72
CA VAL A 15 -7.00 16.21 3.58
C VAL A 15 -8.44 16.41 4.03
N GLN A 16 -8.84 17.64 4.41
CA GLN A 16 -10.20 17.91 4.87
C GLN A 16 -11.28 17.51 3.85
N ILE A 17 -10.98 17.67 2.56
CA ILE A 17 -11.90 17.31 1.47
C ILE A 17 -11.91 15.80 1.20
N THR A 18 -10.75 15.14 1.23
CA THR A 18 -10.62 13.73 0.82
C THR A 18 -10.83 12.73 1.96
N CYS A 19 -10.70 13.17 3.20
CA CYS A 19 -10.82 12.35 4.41
C CYS A 19 -11.81 12.99 5.40
N PRO A 20 -13.10 13.11 5.04
CA PRO A 20 -14.11 13.77 5.87
C PRO A 20 -14.32 13.07 7.22
N ASP A 21 -14.24 11.73 7.24
CA ASP A 21 -14.64 10.93 8.40
C ASP A 21 -13.52 10.70 9.44
N LYS A 22 -12.34 11.31 9.26
CA LYS A 22 -11.12 11.15 10.09
C LYS A 22 -10.54 9.72 10.19
N ARG A 23 -11.30 8.67 9.82
CA ARG A 23 -10.96 7.24 10.01
C ARG A 23 -9.66 6.76 9.33
N THR A 24 -9.17 7.49 8.33
CA THR A 24 -7.97 7.13 7.55
C THR A 24 -6.80 8.09 7.76
N ARG A 25 -6.86 8.96 8.77
CA ARG A 25 -5.75 9.90 9.05
C ARG A 25 -4.60 9.17 9.72
N LEU A 26 -3.39 9.61 9.39
CA LEU A 26 -2.19 9.26 10.14
C LEU A 26 -2.31 9.87 11.54
N ASP A 27 -2.14 9.06 12.57
CA ASP A 27 -2.11 9.47 13.97
C ASP A 27 -0.90 8.83 14.66
N ALA A 28 -0.71 9.11 15.94
CA ALA A 28 0.46 8.62 16.68
C ALA A 28 0.61 7.08 16.65
N GLU A 29 -0.50 6.34 16.73
CA GLU A 29 -0.49 4.87 16.67
C GLU A 29 -0.06 4.38 15.28
N ARG A 30 -0.61 4.96 14.21
CA ARG A 30 -0.21 4.61 12.84
C ARG A 30 1.21 5.04 12.53
N ILE A 31 1.69 6.14 13.11
CA ILE A 31 3.09 6.57 13.03
C ILE A 31 3.99 5.51 13.66
N ALA A 32 3.70 5.09 14.89
CA ALA A 32 4.48 4.05 15.57
C ALA A 32 4.48 2.73 14.79
N PHE A 33 3.37 2.40 14.12
CA PHE A 33 3.26 1.20 13.29
C PHE A 33 4.14 1.26 12.02
N ILE A 34 4.24 2.42 11.36
CA ILE A 34 5.01 2.60 10.10
C ILE A 34 6.48 3.01 10.32
N GLU A 35 6.79 3.66 11.45
CA GLU A 35 8.11 4.20 11.77
C GLU A 35 9.26 3.19 11.60
N PRO A 36 9.13 1.91 12.02
CA PRO A 36 10.19 0.92 11.80
C PRO A 36 10.58 0.74 10.33
N LEU A 37 9.61 0.76 9.41
CA LEU A 37 9.90 0.65 7.97
C LEU A 37 10.62 1.91 7.47
N LEU A 38 10.16 3.08 7.89
CA LEU A 38 10.73 4.37 7.45
C LEU A 38 12.17 4.53 7.93
N ARG A 39 12.46 4.16 9.19
CA ARG A 39 13.83 4.20 9.73
C ARG A 39 14.77 3.19 9.08
N ALA A 40 14.25 2.11 8.50
CA ALA A 40 15.06 1.13 7.79
C ALA A 40 15.52 1.62 6.41
N GLN A 41 14.95 2.71 5.88
CA GLN A 41 15.29 3.19 4.54
C GLN A 41 16.64 3.92 4.54
N PRO A 42 17.59 3.57 3.65
CA PRO A 42 18.94 4.13 3.66
C PRO A 42 18.98 5.64 3.33
N TYR A 43 17.92 6.16 2.70
CA TYR A 43 17.76 7.57 2.36
C TYR A 43 16.99 8.37 3.42
N ILE A 44 16.54 7.74 4.51
CA ILE A 44 15.87 8.40 5.64
C ILE A 44 16.82 8.41 6.84
N GLU A 45 17.44 9.56 7.08
CA GLU A 45 18.35 9.76 8.22
C GLU A 45 17.66 9.65 9.58
N ASP A 46 16.44 10.20 9.70
CA ASP A 46 15.68 10.23 10.94
C ASP A 46 14.19 10.44 10.64
N VAL A 47 13.33 9.93 11.52
CA VAL A 47 11.87 10.08 11.49
C VAL A 47 11.43 10.81 12.74
N ARG A 48 10.68 11.89 12.61
CA ARG A 48 10.20 12.70 13.74
C ARG A 48 8.75 13.11 13.59
N SER A 49 8.06 13.28 14.71
CA SER A 49 6.76 13.96 14.70
C SER A 49 6.93 15.41 14.27
N TRP A 50 6.11 15.85 13.31
CA TRP A 50 6.05 17.24 12.90
C TRP A 50 5.38 18.08 13.97
N ASN A 51 5.96 19.23 14.30
CA ASN A 51 5.40 20.18 15.26
C ASN A 51 5.56 21.62 14.78
N GLY A 52 5.20 21.87 13.51
CA GLY A 52 5.26 23.20 12.89
C GLY A 52 6.66 23.62 12.40
N ALA A 53 7.63 22.70 12.37
CA ALA A 53 8.93 22.97 11.79
C ALA A 53 8.80 23.30 10.29
N PRO A 54 9.60 24.22 9.74
CA PRO A 54 9.64 24.42 8.29
C PRO A 54 10.06 23.11 7.60
N VAL A 55 9.45 22.83 6.45
CA VAL A 55 9.75 21.65 5.64
C VAL A 55 10.22 22.10 4.25
N ASP A 56 11.28 21.47 3.74
CA ASP A 56 11.80 21.76 2.40
C ASP A 56 10.85 21.22 1.32
N TYR A 57 10.30 20.02 1.56
CA TYR A 57 9.38 19.34 0.66
C TYR A 57 8.16 18.84 1.43
N ASN A 58 6.98 19.38 1.11
CA ASN A 58 5.71 18.82 1.60
C ASN A 58 5.31 17.62 0.72
N LEU A 59 5.42 16.41 1.26
CA LEU A 59 5.09 15.16 0.57
C LEU A 59 3.59 15.00 0.26
N ASP A 60 2.70 15.78 0.90
CA ASP A 60 1.25 15.76 0.62
C ASP A 60 0.86 16.54 -0.67
N ARG A 61 1.81 17.21 -1.34
CA ARG A 61 1.56 17.96 -2.60
C ARG A 61 0.95 17.12 -3.72
N PHE A 62 1.14 15.80 -3.73
CA PHE A 62 0.49 14.89 -4.69
C PHE A 62 -1.04 14.96 -4.67
N ARG A 63 -1.64 15.36 -3.53
CA ARG A 63 -3.09 15.49 -3.38
C ARG A 63 -3.67 16.63 -4.21
N GLU A 64 -2.85 17.62 -4.56
CA GLU A 64 -3.25 18.72 -5.46
C GLU A 64 -3.34 18.21 -6.90
N VAL A 65 -2.37 17.39 -7.32
CA VAL A 65 -2.33 16.75 -8.64
C VAL A 65 -3.55 15.85 -8.84
N LEU A 66 -3.89 15.04 -7.83
CA LEU A 66 -5.05 14.13 -7.87
C LEU A 66 -6.39 14.87 -8.14
N LYS A 67 -6.48 16.13 -7.72
CA LYS A 67 -7.72 16.94 -7.80
C LYS A 67 -7.87 17.73 -9.10
N SER A 68 -6.79 17.95 -9.83
CA SER A 68 -6.79 18.73 -11.06
C SER A 68 -7.21 17.84 -12.24
N PRO A 69 -8.40 18.02 -12.85
CA PRO A 69 -8.85 17.20 -13.99
C PRO A 69 -7.91 17.32 -15.20
N ASP A 70 -7.27 18.47 -15.34
CA ASP A 70 -6.25 18.83 -16.34
C ASP A 70 -4.84 18.29 -16.02
N ARG A 71 -4.60 17.86 -14.78
CA ARG A 71 -3.30 17.35 -14.29
C ARG A 71 -3.36 15.91 -13.80
N ARG A 72 -4.48 15.20 -13.96
CA ARG A 72 -4.47 13.75 -13.72
C ARG A 72 -3.38 13.16 -14.61
N SER A 73 -2.55 12.29 -14.03
CA SER A 73 -1.55 11.58 -14.82
C SER A 73 -2.19 10.91 -16.03
N ARG A 74 -1.38 10.59 -17.05
CA ARG A 74 -1.81 9.83 -18.24
C ARG A 74 -2.71 8.62 -17.93
N THR A 75 -2.63 8.07 -16.72
CA THR A 75 -3.27 6.82 -16.30
C THR A 75 -4.23 6.97 -15.11
N GLY A 76 -4.16 8.07 -14.33
CA GLY A 76 -4.87 8.21 -13.06
C GLY A 76 -4.27 7.39 -11.90
N ASN A 77 -3.02 6.92 -12.06
CA ASN A 77 -2.29 6.16 -11.04
C ASN A 77 -1.80 7.08 -9.90
N LEU A 78 -1.93 6.63 -8.65
CA LEU A 78 -1.49 7.38 -7.46
C LEU A 78 0.04 7.60 -7.43
N ALA A 79 0.83 6.65 -7.92
CA ALA A 79 2.28 6.80 -7.99
C ALA A 79 2.69 7.91 -8.97
N ASP A 80 2.04 8.02 -10.12
CA ASP A 80 2.27 9.11 -11.07
C ASP A 80 1.94 10.48 -10.45
N CYS A 81 0.91 10.56 -9.60
CA CYS A 81 0.56 11.79 -8.91
C CYS A 81 1.69 12.26 -7.98
N HIS A 82 2.41 11.33 -7.34
CA HIS A 82 3.61 11.66 -6.57
C HIS A 82 4.74 12.12 -7.49
N LEU A 83 5.04 11.40 -8.57
CA LEU A 83 6.11 11.77 -9.50
C LEU A 83 5.89 13.16 -10.11
N GLN A 84 4.66 13.44 -10.55
CA GLN A 84 4.29 14.74 -11.10
C GLN A 84 4.34 15.88 -10.07
N ALA A 85 4.04 15.62 -8.80
CA ALA A 85 4.11 16.67 -7.77
C ALA A 85 5.53 17.17 -7.48
N PHE A 86 6.53 16.36 -7.86
CA PHE A 86 7.95 16.62 -7.64
C PHE A 86 8.76 16.67 -8.95
N ASP A 87 8.09 16.85 -10.09
CA ASP A 87 8.69 16.96 -11.42
C ASP A 87 9.67 15.80 -11.76
N LEU A 88 9.33 14.59 -11.29
CA LEU A 88 10.09 13.36 -11.55
C LEU A 88 9.60 12.68 -12.83
N ALA A 89 10.50 11.93 -13.47
CA ALA A 89 10.17 11.16 -14.66
C ALA A 89 9.23 9.99 -14.32
N PHE A 90 8.21 9.76 -15.17
CA PHE A 90 7.17 8.76 -14.90
C PHE A 90 7.69 7.31 -14.90
N ASP A 91 8.82 7.04 -15.55
CA ASP A 91 9.46 5.73 -15.59
C ASP A 91 10.15 5.34 -14.26
N GLU A 92 10.36 6.31 -13.35
CA GLU A 92 10.82 6.05 -11.98
C GLU A 92 9.89 5.09 -11.23
N VAL A 93 8.61 5.02 -11.62
CA VAL A 93 7.64 4.07 -11.04
C VAL A 93 7.99 2.60 -11.26
N THR A 94 8.89 2.30 -12.20
CA THR A 94 9.34 0.94 -12.50
C THR A 94 10.49 0.49 -11.59
N ARG A 95 11.12 1.42 -10.86
CA ARG A 95 12.25 1.15 -9.99
C ARG A 95 11.74 0.89 -8.56
N PRO A 96 12.28 -0.12 -7.84
CA PRO A 96 12.00 -0.27 -6.43
C PRO A 96 12.41 1.00 -5.65
N TRP A 97 11.57 1.43 -4.71
CA TRP A 97 11.79 2.59 -3.84
C TRP A 97 11.71 2.26 -2.34
N LEU A 98 11.51 0.99 -1.97
CA LEU A 98 11.58 0.51 -0.59
C LEU A 98 12.67 -0.55 -0.45
N ASP A 99 13.55 -0.34 0.53
CA ASP A 99 14.52 -1.33 0.97
C ASP A 99 13.98 -2.08 2.20
N VAL A 100 14.02 -3.41 2.13
CA VAL A 100 13.54 -4.31 3.18
C VAL A 100 14.50 -5.49 3.26
N ASP A 101 15.26 -5.51 4.34
CA ASP A 101 16.16 -6.59 4.72
C ASP A 101 15.42 -7.71 5.47
N GLU A 102 16.14 -8.81 5.73
CA GLU A 102 15.69 -9.90 6.59
C GLU A 102 14.26 -10.42 6.28
N PRO A 103 14.00 -10.94 5.06
CA PRO A 103 12.67 -11.41 4.70
C PRO A 103 12.20 -12.55 5.62
N ILE A 104 10.92 -12.51 5.99
CA ILE A 104 10.27 -13.56 6.79
C ILE A 104 9.65 -14.57 5.83
N VAL A 105 10.24 -15.77 5.75
CA VAL A 105 9.79 -16.83 4.84
C VAL A 105 8.83 -17.77 5.57
N LEU A 106 7.55 -17.72 5.18
CA LEU A 106 6.49 -18.56 5.77
C LEU A 106 6.24 -19.87 4.99
N GLY A 107 7.00 -20.11 3.91
CA GLY A 107 6.79 -21.28 3.03
C GLY A 107 5.46 -21.26 2.26
N LYS A 108 4.77 -20.11 2.22
CA LYS A 108 3.51 -19.87 1.53
C LYS A 108 3.57 -18.58 0.74
N ASN A 109 2.66 -18.45 -0.22
CA ASN A 109 2.39 -17.16 -0.87
C ASN A 109 1.61 -16.24 0.09
N VAL A 110 1.58 -14.95 -0.17
CA VAL A 110 0.88 -13.98 0.68
C VAL A 110 -0.30 -13.37 -0.05
N ILE A 111 -1.42 -13.19 0.65
CA ILE A 111 -2.60 -12.47 0.17
C ILE A 111 -3.04 -11.41 1.18
N ALA A 112 -3.39 -10.23 0.71
CA ALA A 112 -4.00 -9.18 1.51
C ALA A 112 -5.21 -8.61 0.77
N ARG A 113 -6.35 -8.48 1.44
CA ARG A 113 -7.56 -7.96 0.81
C ARG A 113 -8.34 -7.05 1.75
N SER A 114 -8.25 -5.75 1.52
CA SER A 114 -8.98 -4.75 2.30
C SER A 114 -10.42 -4.61 1.83
N ALA A 115 -11.27 -3.97 2.64
CA ALA A 115 -12.64 -3.62 2.26
C ALA A 115 -12.74 -2.54 1.17
N ARG A 116 -11.62 -1.87 0.81
CA ARG A 116 -11.60 -0.77 -0.17
C ARG A 116 -11.29 -1.31 -1.56
N VAL A 117 -11.98 -0.80 -2.59
CA VAL A 117 -11.63 -1.04 -4.00
C VAL A 117 -11.46 -2.53 -4.31
N GLN A 118 -12.58 -3.25 -4.32
CA GLN A 118 -12.63 -4.70 -4.52
C GLN A 118 -13.09 -5.04 -5.94
N GLY A 119 -12.52 -6.10 -6.51
CA GLY A 119 -12.79 -6.64 -7.83
C GLY A 119 -12.56 -8.15 -7.87
N GLY A 120 -12.25 -8.72 -9.04
CA GLY A 120 -11.74 -10.09 -9.17
C GLY A 120 -12.54 -11.23 -8.52
N PHE A 121 -13.79 -11.00 -8.09
CA PHE A 121 -14.54 -11.93 -7.23
C PHE A 121 -14.65 -13.33 -7.85
N GLY A 122 -14.98 -13.41 -9.15
CA GLY A 122 -15.11 -14.69 -9.85
C GLY A 122 -13.81 -15.49 -9.87
N TRP A 123 -12.67 -14.82 -10.05
CA TRP A 123 -11.36 -15.47 -10.03
C TRP A 123 -11.01 -15.96 -8.62
N LEU A 124 -11.18 -15.11 -7.60
CA LEU A 124 -10.90 -15.46 -6.20
C LEU A 124 -11.80 -16.60 -5.73
N TYR A 125 -13.10 -16.54 -6.06
CA TYR A 125 -14.06 -17.59 -5.73
C TYR A 125 -13.71 -18.92 -6.42
N GLY A 126 -13.36 -18.88 -7.72
CA GLY A 126 -12.94 -20.07 -8.47
C GLY A 126 -11.64 -20.69 -7.94
N ASN A 127 -10.74 -19.88 -7.37
CA ASN A 127 -9.43 -20.33 -6.86
C ASN A 127 -9.38 -20.50 -5.33
N LYS A 128 -10.50 -20.31 -4.62
CA LYS A 128 -10.52 -20.21 -3.14
C LYS A 128 -9.84 -21.38 -2.43
N HIS A 129 -10.01 -22.61 -2.92
CA HIS A 129 -9.40 -23.80 -2.31
C HIS A 129 -7.89 -23.88 -2.54
N ALA A 130 -7.40 -23.41 -3.69
CA ALA A 130 -5.97 -23.31 -3.94
C ALA A 130 -5.34 -22.18 -3.10
N ILE A 131 -6.06 -21.07 -2.97
CA ILE A 131 -5.67 -19.94 -2.11
C ILE A 131 -5.55 -20.40 -0.65
N ALA A 132 -6.60 -21.01 -0.10
CA ALA A 132 -6.62 -21.53 1.26
C ALA A 132 -5.44 -22.47 1.60
N ARG A 133 -5.05 -23.34 0.65
CA ARG A 133 -3.92 -24.26 0.84
C ARG A 133 -2.58 -23.56 0.77
N ASN A 134 -2.37 -22.73 -0.24
CA ASN A 134 -1.04 -22.26 -0.64
C ASN A 134 -0.69 -20.85 -0.14
N TYR A 135 -1.65 -20.12 0.43
CA TYR A 135 -1.48 -18.74 0.86
C TYR A 135 -1.63 -18.58 2.37
N VAL A 136 -1.05 -17.50 2.87
CA VAL A 136 -1.28 -16.92 4.18
C VAL A 136 -1.83 -15.51 4.02
N PHE A 137 -2.89 -15.21 4.77
CA PHE A 137 -3.50 -13.89 4.80
C PHE A 137 -2.71 -12.96 5.72
N VAL A 138 -2.44 -11.74 5.26
CA VAL A 138 -1.92 -10.63 6.06
C VAL A 138 -2.86 -9.44 5.96
N GLY A 139 -2.92 -8.63 7.02
CA GLY A 139 -3.84 -7.50 7.13
C GLY A 139 -4.51 -7.46 8.50
N LEU A 140 -5.62 -6.74 8.61
CA LEU A 140 -6.35 -6.66 9.87
C LEU A 140 -7.12 -7.95 10.15
N PRO A 141 -7.28 -8.36 11.42
CA PRO A 141 -8.09 -9.54 11.78
C PRO A 141 -9.50 -9.48 11.18
N LYS A 142 -10.10 -8.28 11.12
CA LYS A 142 -11.43 -8.11 10.54
C LYS A 142 -11.47 -8.29 9.02
N GLU A 143 -10.39 -7.95 8.32
CA GLU A 143 -10.26 -8.18 6.88
C GLU A 143 -10.10 -9.68 6.59
N HIS A 144 -9.35 -10.40 7.44
CA HIS A 144 -9.24 -11.86 7.38
C HIS A 144 -10.60 -12.53 7.59
N GLU A 145 -11.32 -12.18 8.66
CA GLU A 145 -12.69 -12.67 8.90
C GLU A 145 -13.62 -12.42 7.70
N TYR A 146 -13.56 -11.21 7.14
CA TYR A 146 -14.39 -10.84 6.00
C TYR A 146 -14.03 -11.63 4.74
N PHE A 147 -12.74 -11.89 4.50
CA PHE A 147 -12.26 -12.75 3.42
C PHE A 147 -12.81 -14.18 3.57
N GLU A 148 -12.65 -14.79 4.75
CA GLU A 148 -13.12 -16.16 4.98
C GLU A 148 -14.64 -16.27 4.81
N TRP A 149 -15.39 -15.30 5.32
CA TRP A 149 -16.85 -15.24 5.19
C TRP A 149 -17.28 -15.08 3.73
N THR A 150 -16.63 -14.19 2.97
CA THR A 150 -16.98 -13.87 1.58
C THR A 150 -16.78 -15.07 0.66
N PHE A 151 -15.70 -15.83 0.84
CA PHE A 151 -15.36 -16.95 -0.03
C PHE A 151 -15.79 -18.31 0.53
N ASP A 152 -16.30 -18.37 1.76
CA ASP A 152 -16.57 -19.62 2.48
C ASP A 152 -15.34 -20.54 2.42
N SER A 153 -14.21 -20.02 2.89
CA SER A 153 -12.91 -20.70 2.82
C SER A 153 -12.01 -20.28 3.96
N LYS A 154 -11.45 -21.26 4.69
CA LYS A 154 -10.49 -21.01 5.77
C LYS A 154 -9.08 -20.86 5.25
N ILE A 155 -8.40 -19.79 5.66
CA ILE A 155 -7.02 -19.50 5.26
C ILE A 155 -6.19 -19.18 6.49
N ALA A 156 -4.91 -19.59 6.50
CA ALA A 156 -3.98 -19.22 7.56
C ALA A 156 -3.86 -17.70 7.66
N PHE A 157 -3.84 -17.17 8.88
CA PHE A 157 -3.66 -15.74 9.15
C PHE A 157 -2.33 -15.51 9.85
N HIS A 158 -1.56 -14.52 9.39
CA HIS A 158 -0.34 -14.08 10.03
C HIS A 158 -0.50 -12.61 10.46
N PRO A 159 -0.74 -12.35 11.76
CA PRO A 159 -0.79 -10.99 12.28
C PRO A 159 0.60 -10.36 12.25
N THR A 160 0.66 -9.05 12.01
CA THR A 160 1.90 -8.28 11.96
C THR A 160 1.82 -7.13 12.94
N THR A 161 2.89 -6.89 13.68
CA THR A 161 3.00 -5.88 14.75
C THR A 161 3.54 -4.53 14.26
N SER A 162 4.16 -4.50 13.07
CA SER A 162 4.65 -3.28 12.42
C SER A 162 4.53 -3.39 10.90
N VAL A 163 4.62 -2.26 10.21
CA VAL A 163 4.73 -2.24 8.74
C VAL A 163 6.01 -2.91 8.26
N LEU A 164 7.11 -2.82 9.01
CA LEU A 164 8.36 -3.50 8.65
C LEU A 164 8.19 -5.02 8.65
N GLU A 165 7.53 -5.58 9.67
CA GLU A 165 7.21 -7.01 9.71
C GLU A 165 6.31 -7.42 8.55
N LEU A 166 5.26 -6.65 8.27
CA LEU A 166 4.39 -6.87 7.10
C LEU A 166 5.18 -6.87 5.79
N ALA A 167 6.07 -5.90 5.61
CA ALA A 167 6.90 -5.79 4.41
C ALA A 167 7.86 -6.98 4.30
N ARG A 168 8.48 -7.42 5.40
CA ARG A 168 9.36 -8.60 5.45
C ARG A 168 8.62 -9.90 5.11
N VAL A 169 7.38 -10.06 5.58
CA VAL A 169 6.52 -11.21 5.23
C VAL A 169 6.16 -11.19 3.74
N ILE A 170 5.76 -10.04 3.21
CA ILE A 170 5.49 -9.89 1.77
C ILE A 170 6.76 -10.20 0.96
N ARG A 171 7.92 -9.67 1.37
CA ARG A 171 9.20 -9.86 0.68
C ARG A 171 9.67 -11.32 0.67
N GLY A 172 9.36 -12.08 1.72
CA GLY A 172 9.70 -13.50 1.85
C GLY A 172 8.75 -14.44 1.09
N ALA A 173 7.64 -13.93 0.54
CA ALA A 173 6.68 -14.73 -0.20
C ALA A 173 7.15 -14.96 -1.66
N PRO A 174 6.88 -16.13 -2.26
CA PRO A 174 7.14 -16.33 -3.69
C PRO A 174 6.22 -15.48 -4.59
N ARG A 175 4.96 -15.30 -4.16
CA ARG A 175 3.94 -14.49 -4.83
C ARG A 175 3.14 -13.69 -3.80
N PHE A 176 2.75 -12.47 -4.20
CA PHE A 176 1.82 -11.62 -3.47
C PHE A 176 0.51 -11.39 -4.27
N ILE A 177 -0.64 -11.49 -3.59
CA ILE A 177 -1.95 -11.08 -4.12
C ILE A 177 -2.51 -9.94 -3.29
N GLY A 178 -3.01 -8.88 -3.93
CA GLY A 178 -3.82 -7.91 -3.19
C GLY A 178 -4.63 -6.93 -4.03
N ASN A 179 -5.62 -6.30 -3.41
CA ASN A 179 -6.36 -5.20 -4.01
C ASN A 179 -5.68 -3.84 -3.78
N SER A 180 -6.18 -2.77 -4.41
CA SER A 180 -5.65 -1.39 -4.31
C SER A 180 -5.67 -0.85 -2.87
N SER A 181 -4.67 -1.28 -2.10
CA SER A 181 -4.55 -1.13 -0.66
C SER A 181 -3.09 -0.96 -0.26
N PHE A 182 -2.84 -0.67 1.02
CA PHE A 182 -1.49 -0.40 1.52
C PHE A 182 -0.50 -1.57 1.34
N PRO A 183 -0.85 -2.85 1.61
CA PRO A 183 0.04 -3.98 1.32
C PRO A 183 0.47 -4.10 -0.15
N LEU A 184 -0.41 -3.75 -1.11
CA LEU A 184 -0.05 -3.71 -2.52
C LEU A 184 1.01 -2.63 -2.79
N ALA A 185 0.87 -1.45 -2.20
CA ALA A 185 1.87 -0.39 -2.33
C ALA A 185 3.25 -0.81 -1.78
N LEU A 186 3.29 -1.58 -0.69
CA LEU A 186 4.54 -2.16 -0.18
C LEU A 186 5.14 -3.15 -1.17
N ALA A 187 4.34 -4.08 -1.70
CA ALA A 187 4.80 -5.08 -2.68
C ALA A 187 5.39 -4.41 -3.93
N ILE A 188 4.73 -3.38 -4.46
CA ILE A 188 5.22 -2.59 -5.59
C ILE A 188 6.51 -1.86 -5.21
N GLY A 189 6.52 -1.15 -4.08
CA GLY A 189 7.67 -0.34 -3.67
C GLY A 189 8.94 -1.15 -3.44
N MET A 190 8.82 -2.40 -2.99
CA MET A 190 9.97 -3.32 -2.88
C MET A 190 10.37 -3.99 -4.21
N GLY A 191 9.62 -3.75 -5.29
CA GLY A 191 9.78 -4.44 -6.57
C GLY A 191 9.59 -5.95 -6.44
N HIS A 192 8.54 -6.39 -5.73
CA HIS A 192 8.25 -7.81 -5.57
C HIS A 192 8.14 -8.49 -6.94
N PRO A 193 8.81 -9.65 -7.16
CA PRO A 193 8.99 -10.20 -8.51
C PRO A 193 7.73 -10.78 -9.15
N ASP A 194 6.75 -11.19 -8.33
CA ASP A 194 5.48 -11.77 -8.79
C ASP A 194 4.30 -11.20 -7.98
N ILE A 195 3.56 -10.28 -8.59
CA ILE A 195 2.39 -9.63 -8.00
C ILE A 195 1.15 -9.94 -8.84
N THR A 196 0.05 -10.31 -8.19
CA THR A 196 -1.29 -10.32 -8.79
C THR A 196 -2.17 -9.30 -8.09
N GLN A 197 -2.67 -8.32 -8.82
CA GLN A 197 -3.57 -7.30 -8.31
C GLN A 197 -5.03 -7.64 -8.62
N GLU A 198 -5.88 -7.62 -7.59
CA GLU A 198 -7.33 -7.53 -7.73
C GLU A 198 -7.71 -6.10 -8.13
N VAL A 199 -8.27 -5.93 -9.33
CA VAL A 199 -8.61 -4.62 -9.89
C VAL A 199 -10.12 -4.39 -9.83
N ASP A 200 -10.54 -3.25 -9.27
CA ASP A 200 -11.88 -2.70 -9.53
C ASP A 200 -11.83 -1.91 -10.86
N PRO A 201 -12.51 -2.37 -11.92
CA PRO A 201 -12.50 -1.69 -13.21
C PRO A 201 -13.03 -0.25 -13.17
N LYS A 202 -13.80 0.11 -12.13
CA LYS A 202 -14.32 1.46 -11.95
C LYS A 202 -13.31 2.40 -11.28
N LEU A 203 -12.30 1.85 -10.60
CA LEU A 203 -11.30 2.61 -9.85
C LEU A 203 -9.88 2.04 -10.07
N PRO A 204 -9.34 2.06 -11.30
CA PRO A 204 -8.03 1.47 -11.64
C PRO A 204 -6.85 2.36 -11.23
N THR A 205 -6.85 2.90 -10.00
CA THR A 205 -5.90 3.92 -9.52
C THR A 205 -4.49 3.40 -9.22
N THR A 206 -4.25 2.10 -9.43
CA THR A 206 -2.95 1.45 -9.23
C THR A 206 -2.65 0.45 -10.35
N VAL A 207 -3.12 0.72 -11.59
CA VAL A 207 -2.75 -0.06 -12.77
C VAL A 207 -1.53 0.57 -13.43
N PHE A 208 -0.58 -0.27 -13.83
CA PHE A 208 0.71 0.12 -14.38
C PHE A 208 0.98 -0.64 -15.68
N ASP A 209 1.48 0.05 -16.70
CA ASP A 209 1.75 -0.59 -18.00
C ASP A 209 3.04 -1.43 -18.01
N ASN A 210 4.01 -1.11 -17.14
CA ASN A 210 5.41 -1.57 -17.28
C ASN A 210 6.03 -2.14 -15.99
N ILE A 211 5.23 -2.73 -15.11
CA ILE A 211 5.75 -3.46 -13.93
C ILE A 211 5.34 -4.94 -14.00
N ARG A 212 6.05 -5.80 -13.27
CA ARG A 212 5.79 -7.24 -13.20
C ARG A 212 4.55 -7.54 -12.35
N MET A 213 3.38 -7.22 -12.89
CA MET A 213 2.10 -7.35 -12.23
C MET A 213 1.06 -7.97 -13.17
N GLN A 214 0.32 -8.94 -12.64
CA GLN A 214 -0.85 -9.52 -13.29
C GLN A 214 -2.10 -8.89 -12.70
N TYR A 215 -3.16 -8.76 -13.50
CA TYR A 215 -4.43 -8.17 -13.07
C TYR A 215 -5.55 -9.21 -13.14
N ILE A 216 -6.39 -9.28 -12.11
CA ILE A 216 -7.55 -10.17 -11.99
C ILE A 216 -8.83 -9.43 -11.60
#